data_AF-A0A654CA47-F1
#
_entry.id   AF-A0A654CA47-F1
#
_cell.length_a   1.000
_cell.length_b   1.000
_cell.length_c   1.000
_cell.angle_alpha   90.00
_cell.angle_beta   90.00
_cell.angle_gamma   90.00
#
_symmetry.space_group_name_H-M   'P 1'
#
loop_
_entity.id
_entity.type
_entity.pdbx_description
1 polymer ?
#
loop_
_entity_poly.entity_id
_entity_poly.type
_entity_poly.pdbx_seq_one_letter_code
_entity_poly.pdbx_strand_id
1 'polypeptide(L)'
;MFGTPYKEFMANEMRINVCSIESKLNEPFFSNFKIIAVDAIEKYIDAIKAFEAKGEVRDLYSGVDNEAEELIRSHYCSLSDEIEDEEVLQVFDALRHSFSCYAYNGLHQLYTRQENEAWHPKVTLIDRLEPNDINTLDSTIKIYRGCDVGEFDNNSYGQAWTTSLDVAKDFAFRHYQSQPWFKEEKRIVVETIYSRDHLLFSDQSIEFEVVVDTKKLINVKKHT
;
A
#
# COMPACT_ATOMS: atom_id res chain seq x y z
N MET A 1 0.82 6.81 -21.70
CA MET A 1 -0.36 6.58 -20.83
C MET A 1 -0.66 5.11 -20.97
N PHE A 2 -0.85 4.40 -19.86
CA PHE A 2 -1.02 2.94 -19.88
C PHE A 2 -2.16 2.50 -20.80
N GLY A 3 -1.97 1.39 -21.51
CA GLY A 3 -3.06 0.74 -22.23
C GLY A 3 -4.20 0.33 -21.29
N THR A 4 -5.44 0.34 -21.80
CA THR A 4 -6.65 -0.08 -21.05
C THR A 4 -6.47 -1.40 -20.27
N PRO A 5 -5.95 -2.50 -20.84
CA PRO A 5 -5.83 -3.77 -20.11
C PRO A 5 -4.86 -3.71 -18.92
N TYR A 6 -3.89 -2.79 -18.94
CA TYR A 6 -2.94 -2.59 -17.84
C TYR A 6 -3.56 -1.70 -16.75
N LYS A 7 -4.31 -0.66 -17.14
CA LYS A 7 -5.07 0.16 -16.20
C LYS A 7 -6.10 -0.65 -15.43
N GLU A 8 -6.84 -1.50 -16.13
CA GLU A 8 -7.86 -2.37 -15.52
C GLU A 8 -7.22 -3.37 -14.57
N PHE A 9 -6.10 -4.00 -14.95
CA PHE A 9 -5.39 -4.92 -14.07
C PHE A 9 -4.92 -4.25 -12.76
N MET A 10 -4.27 -3.08 -12.87
CA MET A 10 -3.84 -2.32 -11.70
C MET A 10 -5.02 -1.92 -10.80
N ALA A 11 -6.11 -1.41 -11.39
CA ALA A 11 -7.24 -0.90 -10.62
C ALA A 11 -8.11 -2.02 -10.02
N ASN A 12 -8.35 -3.09 -10.77
CA ASN A 12 -9.31 -4.12 -10.39
C ASN A 12 -8.67 -5.25 -9.60
N GLU A 13 -7.52 -5.76 -10.05
CA GLU A 13 -6.84 -6.91 -9.42
C GLU A 13 -5.92 -6.44 -8.29
N MET A 14 -5.02 -5.50 -8.59
CA MET A 14 -4.04 -5.00 -7.62
C MET A 14 -4.60 -3.92 -6.67
N ARG A 15 -5.81 -3.41 -6.94
CA ARG A 15 -6.45 -2.31 -6.19
C ARG A 15 -5.58 -1.04 -6.09
N ILE A 16 -4.70 -0.83 -7.05
CA ILE A 16 -3.84 0.35 -7.17
C ILE A 16 -4.65 1.51 -7.74
N ASN A 17 -4.57 2.66 -7.09
CA ASN A 17 -5.01 3.92 -7.66
C ASN A 17 -4.05 4.33 -8.79
N VAL A 18 -4.42 4.03 -10.03
CA VAL A 18 -3.60 4.33 -11.22
C VAL A 18 -3.21 5.82 -11.29
N CYS A 19 -4.06 6.73 -10.82
CA CYS A 19 -3.73 8.15 -10.77
C CYS A 19 -2.56 8.45 -9.83
N SER A 20 -2.33 7.69 -8.76
CA SER A 20 -1.15 7.91 -7.90
C SER A 20 0.16 7.60 -8.63
N ILE A 21 0.15 6.59 -9.50
CA ILE A 21 1.30 6.28 -10.37
C ILE A 21 1.43 7.38 -11.43
N GLU A 22 0.35 7.69 -12.16
CA GLU A 22 0.40 8.71 -13.21
C GLU A 22 0.87 10.08 -12.68
N SER A 23 0.43 10.48 -11.49
CA SER A 23 0.90 11.70 -10.82
C SER A 23 2.41 11.65 -10.57
N LYS A 24 2.95 10.56 -10.01
CA LYS A 24 4.39 10.42 -9.75
C LYS A 24 5.21 10.45 -11.04
N LEU A 25 4.77 9.73 -12.07
CA LEU A 25 5.47 9.69 -13.37
C LEU A 25 5.39 11.01 -14.15
N ASN A 26 4.53 11.94 -13.73
CA ASN A 26 4.43 13.29 -14.30
C ASN A 26 5.25 14.33 -13.51
N GLU A 27 5.91 13.94 -12.42
CA GLU A 27 6.78 14.85 -11.68
C GLU A 27 7.98 15.27 -12.55
N PRO A 28 8.42 16.55 -12.49
CA PRO A 28 9.41 17.08 -13.43
C PRO A 28 10.73 16.28 -13.48
N PHE A 29 11.22 15.83 -12.32
CA PHE A 29 12.47 15.05 -12.25
C PHE A 29 12.37 13.70 -12.97
N PHE A 30 11.17 13.12 -13.04
CA PHE A 30 10.94 11.80 -13.63
C PHE A 30 10.58 11.85 -15.12
N SER A 31 10.39 13.04 -15.68
CA SER A 31 9.81 13.23 -17.02
C SER A 31 10.53 12.46 -18.15
N ASN A 32 11.85 12.34 -18.10
CA ASN A 32 12.66 11.61 -19.09
C ASN A 32 12.52 10.08 -18.99
N PHE A 33 12.11 9.57 -17.82
CA PHE A 33 12.00 8.13 -17.54
C PHE A 33 10.57 7.60 -17.65
N LYS A 34 9.61 8.49 -17.93
CA LYS A 34 8.19 8.15 -17.98
C LYS A 34 7.87 7.00 -18.94
N ILE A 35 8.47 6.98 -20.13
CA ILE A 35 8.24 5.91 -21.11
C ILE A 35 8.81 4.59 -20.58
N ILE A 36 10.04 4.62 -20.06
CA ILE A 36 10.72 3.46 -19.47
C ILE A 36 9.90 2.87 -18.31
N ALA A 37 9.33 3.73 -17.44
CA ALA A 37 8.49 3.28 -16.34
C ALA A 37 7.16 2.67 -16.80
N VAL A 38 6.54 3.21 -17.86
CA VAL A 38 5.35 2.61 -18.45
C VAL A 38 5.67 1.23 -19.00
N ASP A 39 6.74 1.10 -19.79
CA ASP A 39 7.17 -0.17 -20.39
C ASP A 39 7.52 -1.20 -19.30
N ALA A 40 8.18 -0.77 -18.22
CA ALA A 40 8.49 -1.61 -17.07
C ALA A 40 7.22 -2.15 -16.39
N ILE A 41 6.24 -1.29 -16.11
CA ILE A 41 4.97 -1.68 -15.49
C ILE A 41 4.19 -2.65 -16.38
N GLU A 42 4.09 -2.38 -17.68
CA GLU A 42 3.39 -3.25 -18.62
C GLU A 42 4.06 -4.64 -18.66
N LYS A 43 5.39 -4.67 -18.71
CA LYS A 43 6.18 -5.90 -18.64
C LYS A 43 5.99 -6.68 -17.33
N TYR A 44 5.90 -5.99 -16.19
CA TYR A 44 5.65 -6.64 -14.89
C TYR A 44 4.25 -7.25 -14.84
N ILE A 45 3.24 -6.54 -15.34
CA ILE A 45 1.86 -7.05 -15.41
C ILE A 45 1.79 -8.28 -16.31
N ASP A 46 2.46 -8.27 -17.46
CA ASP A 46 2.46 -9.42 -18.36
C ASP A 46 3.14 -10.64 -17.74
N ALA A 47 4.21 -10.44 -16.98
CA ALA A 47 4.86 -11.51 -16.23
C ALA A 47 3.94 -12.10 -15.15
N ILE A 48 3.26 -11.24 -14.38
CA ILE A 48 2.30 -11.66 -13.35
C ILE A 48 1.15 -12.45 -13.99
N LYS A 49 0.54 -11.95 -15.07
CA LYS A 49 -0.55 -12.63 -15.78
C LYS A 49 -0.10 -13.98 -16.34
N ALA A 50 1.11 -14.06 -16.89
CA ALA A 50 1.66 -15.31 -17.40
C ALA A 50 1.87 -16.35 -16.30
N PHE A 51 2.35 -15.92 -15.12
CA PHE A 51 2.49 -16.79 -13.96
C PHE A 51 1.12 -17.25 -13.42
N GLU A 52 0.17 -16.33 -13.23
CA GLU A 52 -1.17 -16.65 -12.74
C GLU A 52 -1.93 -17.60 -13.68
N ALA A 53 -1.73 -17.48 -14.99
CA ALA A 53 -2.34 -18.37 -15.99
C ALA A 53 -1.91 -19.84 -15.86
N LYS A 54 -0.79 -20.13 -15.17
CA LYS A 54 -0.35 -21.51 -14.89
C LYS A 54 -1.18 -22.17 -13.79
N GLY A 55 -1.87 -21.39 -12.96
CA GLY A 55 -2.63 -21.91 -11.82
C GLY A 55 -1.77 -22.58 -10.75
N GLU A 56 -0.47 -22.27 -10.71
CA GLU A 56 0.45 -22.79 -9.70
C GLU A 56 0.13 -22.17 -8.33
N VAL A 57 0.20 -22.98 -7.28
CA VAL A 57 0.07 -22.49 -5.91
C VAL A 57 1.37 -21.81 -5.52
N ARG A 58 1.27 -20.58 -5.02
CA ARG A 58 2.43 -19.81 -4.56
C ARG A 58 3.04 -20.47 -3.32
N ASP A 59 4.32 -20.83 -3.37
CA ASP A 59 5.06 -21.37 -2.22
C ASP A 59 5.72 -20.23 -1.43
N LEU A 60 4.98 -19.77 -0.40
CA LEU A 60 5.37 -18.66 0.47
C LEU A 60 6.50 -19.00 1.47
N TYR A 61 7.03 -20.22 1.45
CA TYR A 61 8.04 -20.67 2.42
C TYR A 61 9.31 -21.22 1.76
N SER A 62 9.31 -21.37 0.43
CA SER A 62 10.47 -21.84 -0.32
C SER A 62 11.70 -20.92 -0.20
N GLY A 63 11.47 -19.62 0.02
CA GLY A 63 12.52 -18.60 -0.09
C GLY A 63 13.06 -18.43 -1.52
N VAL A 64 12.34 -18.93 -2.52
CA VAL A 64 12.71 -18.87 -3.94
C VAL A 64 11.67 -18.02 -4.67
N ASP A 65 12.17 -17.02 -5.41
CA ASP A 65 11.35 -16.18 -6.28
C ASP A 65 10.56 -17.04 -7.29
N ASN A 66 9.28 -16.73 -7.48
CA ASN A 66 8.56 -17.26 -8.63
C ASN A 66 9.01 -16.58 -9.94
N GLU A 67 8.59 -17.11 -11.09
CA GLU A 67 9.05 -16.59 -12.38
C GLU A 67 8.72 -15.11 -12.63
N ALA A 68 7.59 -14.62 -12.10
CA ALA A 68 7.23 -13.21 -12.22
C ALA A 68 8.12 -12.35 -11.30
N GLU A 69 8.38 -12.80 -10.07
CA GLU A 69 9.31 -12.13 -9.15
C GLU A 69 10.72 -12.04 -9.74
N GLU A 70 11.23 -13.15 -10.29
CA GLU A 70 12.54 -13.23 -10.94
C GLU A 70 12.65 -12.25 -12.12
N LEU A 71 11.61 -12.19 -12.96
CA LEU A 71 11.57 -11.26 -14.09
C LEU A 71 11.55 -9.80 -13.62
N ILE A 72 10.72 -9.48 -12.63
CA ILE A 72 10.63 -8.12 -12.07
C ILE A 72 11.97 -7.69 -11.48
N ARG A 73 12.60 -8.57 -10.69
CA ARG A 73 13.90 -8.32 -10.05
C ARG A 73 15.01 -8.14 -11.07
N SER A 74 15.15 -9.07 -12.02
CA SER A 74 16.19 -9.00 -13.06
C SER A 74 16.04 -7.76 -13.94
N HIS A 75 14.81 -7.39 -14.30
CA HIS A 75 14.57 -6.18 -15.07
C HIS A 75 14.95 -4.91 -14.31
N TYR A 76 14.61 -4.82 -13.02
CA TYR A 76 15.05 -3.69 -12.20
C TYR A 76 16.58 -3.62 -12.10
N CYS A 77 17.28 -4.74 -11.93
CA CYS A 77 18.75 -4.76 -11.92
C CYS A 77 19.33 -4.15 -13.22
N SER A 78 18.79 -4.51 -14.38
CA SER A 78 19.22 -3.91 -15.65
C SER A 78 18.95 -2.40 -15.70
N LEU A 79 17.80 -1.94 -15.20
CA LEU A 79 17.52 -0.50 -15.12
C LEU A 79 18.46 0.21 -14.16
N SER A 80 18.82 -0.41 -13.02
CA SER A 80 19.73 0.18 -12.04
C SER A 80 21.18 0.29 -12.53
N ASP A 81 21.57 -0.53 -13.50
CA ASP A 81 22.89 -0.44 -14.14
C ASP A 81 22.97 0.75 -15.11
N GLU A 82 21.83 1.24 -15.62
CA GLU A 82 21.75 2.30 -16.64
C GLU A 82 21.38 3.68 -16.08
N ILE A 83 20.68 3.72 -14.94
CA ILE A 83 20.15 4.96 -14.34
C ILE A 83 21.02 5.38 -13.17
N GLU A 84 21.65 6.55 -13.26
CA GLU A 84 22.50 7.10 -12.18
C GLU A 84 21.71 7.95 -11.16
N ASP A 85 20.51 8.41 -11.51
CA ASP A 85 19.71 9.30 -10.66
C ASP A 85 19.02 8.52 -9.52
N GLU A 86 19.46 8.77 -8.28
CA GLU A 86 18.96 8.07 -7.09
C GLU A 86 17.45 8.30 -6.84
N GLU A 87 16.92 9.50 -7.10
CA GLU A 87 15.49 9.79 -6.90
C GLU A 87 14.64 9.00 -7.91
N VAL A 88 15.13 8.88 -9.15
CA VAL A 88 14.52 8.06 -10.19
C VAL A 88 14.58 6.58 -9.82
N LEU A 89 15.72 6.10 -9.34
CA LEU A 89 15.90 4.71 -8.89
C LEU A 89 14.97 4.36 -7.74
N GLN A 90 14.71 5.28 -6.80
CA GLN A 90 13.76 5.05 -5.71
C GLN A 90 12.33 4.81 -6.23
N VAL A 91 11.91 5.54 -7.27
CA VAL A 91 10.59 5.32 -7.90
C VAL A 91 10.56 3.94 -8.59
N PHE A 92 11.60 3.56 -9.31
CA PHE A 92 11.68 2.23 -9.93
C PHE A 92 11.74 1.11 -8.90
N ASP A 93 12.42 1.31 -7.77
CA ASP A 93 12.48 0.33 -6.70
C ASP A 93 11.12 0.16 -6.03
N ALA A 94 10.41 1.26 -5.76
CA ALA A 94 9.05 1.22 -5.23
C ALA A 94 8.08 0.48 -6.18
N LEU A 95 8.21 0.71 -7.50
CA LEU A 95 7.45 -0.04 -8.50
C LEU A 95 7.83 -1.52 -8.48
N ARG A 96 9.13 -1.86 -8.59
CA ARG A 96 9.63 -3.23 -8.50
C ARG A 96 9.07 -3.92 -7.25
N HIS A 97 9.25 -3.33 -6.08
CA HIS A 97 8.81 -3.87 -4.81
C HIS A 97 7.30 -4.14 -4.80
N SER A 98 6.48 -3.17 -5.21
CA SER A 98 5.03 -3.31 -5.19
C SER A 98 4.54 -4.42 -6.12
N PHE A 99 5.07 -4.48 -7.34
CA PHE A 99 4.70 -5.53 -8.30
C PHE A 99 5.25 -6.90 -7.89
N SER A 100 6.45 -6.97 -7.29
CA SER A 100 6.98 -8.21 -6.69
C SER A 100 6.13 -8.70 -5.52
N CYS A 101 5.67 -7.81 -4.62
CA CYS A 101 4.76 -8.19 -3.54
C CYS A 101 3.45 -8.81 -4.07
N TYR A 102 2.89 -8.23 -5.13
CA TYR A 102 1.71 -8.81 -5.77
C TYR A 102 2.03 -10.14 -6.46
N ALA A 103 3.17 -10.26 -7.13
CA ALA A 103 3.61 -11.53 -7.72
C ALA A 103 3.76 -12.64 -6.65
N TYR A 104 4.29 -12.30 -5.48
CA TYR A 104 4.57 -13.21 -4.37
C TYR A 104 3.32 -13.76 -3.68
N ASN A 105 2.32 -12.94 -3.38
CA ASN A 105 1.11 -13.40 -2.69
C ASN A 105 -0.14 -12.52 -2.95
N GLY A 106 -0.20 -11.93 -4.15
CA GLY A 106 -1.33 -11.13 -4.61
C GLY A 106 -1.57 -9.87 -3.78
N LEU A 107 -2.84 -9.46 -3.75
CA LEU A 107 -3.27 -8.24 -3.05
C LEU A 107 -2.93 -8.26 -1.55
N HIS A 108 -2.90 -9.42 -0.91
CA HIS A 108 -2.61 -9.53 0.51
C HIS A 108 -1.23 -8.98 0.84
N GLN A 109 -0.18 -9.51 0.20
CA GLN A 109 1.18 -9.03 0.41
C GLN A 109 1.39 -7.61 -0.12
N LEU A 110 0.78 -7.27 -1.26
CA LEU A 110 0.85 -5.91 -1.79
C LEU A 110 0.31 -4.88 -0.79
N TYR A 111 -0.77 -5.19 -0.08
CA TYR A 111 -1.37 -4.26 0.87
C TYR A 111 -0.58 -4.20 2.19
N THR A 112 -0.27 -5.35 2.80
CA THR A 112 0.28 -5.42 4.17
C THR A 112 1.76 -5.05 4.27
N ARG A 113 2.44 -4.76 3.16
CA ARG A 113 3.87 -4.40 3.13
C ARG A 113 4.13 -2.97 2.66
N GLN A 114 3.10 -2.13 2.60
CA GLN A 114 3.28 -0.72 2.25
C GLN A 114 3.47 0.14 3.50
N GLU A 115 4.72 0.54 3.74
CA GLU A 115 5.04 1.55 4.74
C GLU A 115 5.10 2.94 4.08
N ASN A 116 4.76 3.99 4.85
CA ASN A 116 4.72 5.37 4.36
C ASN A 116 6.08 6.09 4.44
N GLU A 117 7.20 5.35 4.43
CA GLU A 117 8.55 5.93 4.49
C GLU A 117 9.03 6.46 3.13
N ALA A 118 8.65 5.77 2.06
CA ALA A 118 8.93 6.15 0.68
C ALA A 118 7.64 6.23 -0.14
N TRP A 119 7.72 6.79 -1.34
CA TRP A 119 6.58 6.75 -2.24
C TRP A 119 6.32 5.32 -2.71
N HIS A 120 5.09 4.85 -2.60
CA HIS A 120 4.58 3.62 -3.22
C HIS A 120 3.29 3.91 -4.00
N PRO A 121 2.94 3.08 -5.01
CA PRO A 121 1.61 3.07 -5.58
C PRO A 121 0.54 2.93 -4.51
N LYS A 122 -0.41 3.88 -4.46
CA LYS A 122 -1.45 3.89 -3.44
C LYS A 122 -2.44 2.74 -3.67
N VAL A 123 -2.51 1.81 -2.75
CA VAL A 123 -3.51 0.73 -2.76
C VAL A 123 -4.74 1.19 -1.97
N THR A 124 -5.94 0.82 -2.42
CA THR A 124 -7.19 1.11 -1.71
C THR A 124 -8.09 -0.10 -1.73
N LEU A 125 -8.29 -0.72 -0.57
CA LEU A 125 -9.19 -1.85 -0.43
C LEU A 125 -10.64 -1.37 -0.58
N ILE A 126 -11.41 -2.09 -1.39
CA ILE A 126 -12.86 -1.85 -1.56
C ILE A 126 -13.70 -3.05 -1.11
N ASP A 127 -13.06 -4.21 -0.95
CA ASP A 127 -13.65 -5.47 -0.51
C ASP A 127 -12.78 -6.07 0.61
N ARG A 128 -13.31 -7.08 1.29
CA ARG A 128 -12.57 -7.78 2.35
C ARG A 128 -11.34 -8.48 1.79
N LEU A 129 -10.21 -8.23 2.43
CA LEU A 129 -8.93 -8.86 2.13
C LEU A 129 -8.77 -10.12 2.99
N GLU A 130 -8.48 -11.25 2.35
CA GLU A 130 -8.22 -12.52 3.03
C GLU A 130 -6.73 -12.90 2.90
N PRO A 131 -6.19 -13.70 3.83
CA PRO A 131 -6.80 -14.08 5.12
C PRO A 131 -6.91 -12.88 6.07
N ASN A 132 -7.89 -12.88 6.97
CA ASN A 132 -8.00 -11.92 8.08
C ASN A 132 -8.59 -12.57 9.34
N ASP A 133 -8.50 -11.87 10.47
CA ASP A 133 -9.06 -12.31 11.75
C ASP A 133 -10.25 -11.45 12.22
N ILE A 134 -10.94 -10.74 11.31
CA ILE A 134 -12.06 -9.83 11.63
C ILE A 134 -13.10 -10.51 12.53
N ASN A 135 -13.40 -11.78 12.27
CA ASN A 135 -14.42 -12.53 13.01
C ASN A 135 -14.10 -12.72 14.51
N THR A 136 -12.85 -12.52 14.93
CA THR A 136 -12.42 -12.59 16.33
C THR A 136 -12.79 -11.33 17.13
N LEU A 137 -13.09 -10.22 16.44
CA LEU A 137 -13.46 -8.95 17.05
C LEU A 137 -14.93 -8.93 17.47
N ASP A 138 -15.24 -8.10 18.47
CA ASP A 138 -16.61 -7.78 18.86
C ASP A 138 -17.38 -7.11 17.71
N SER A 139 -18.72 -7.18 17.73
CA SER A 139 -19.56 -6.58 16.68
C SER A 139 -19.32 -5.08 16.49
N THR A 140 -18.94 -4.42 17.58
CA THR A 140 -18.64 -3.00 17.64
C THR A 140 -17.33 -2.83 18.39
N ILE A 141 -16.37 -2.17 17.78
CA ILE A 141 -15.02 -1.98 18.31
C ILE A 141 -14.69 -0.50 18.42
N LYS A 142 -13.79 -0.18 19.34
CA LYS A 142 -13.16 1.14 19.40
C LYS A 142 -11.85 1.08 18.62
N ILE A 143 -11.68 2.01 17.68
CA ILE A 143 -10.51 2.08 16.82
C ILE A 143 -9.85 3.44 16.93
N TYR A 144 -8.54 3.45 16.70
CA TYR A 144 -7.66 4.59 16.81
C TYR A 144 -6.82 4.74 15.54
N ARG A 145 -6.40 5.97 15.24
CA ARG A 145 -5.44 6.25 14.18
C ARG A 145 -4.53 7.39 14.59
N GLY A 146 -3.23 7.20 14.44
CA GLY A 146 -2.25 8.28 14.46
C GLY A 146 -2.17 8.93 13.08
N CYS A 147 -2.29 10.26 13.01
CA CYS A 147 -2.32 10.96 11.73
C CYS A 147 -1.85 12.42 11.83
N ASP A 148 -1.73 13.07 10.68
CA ASP A 148 -1.61 14.53 10.60
C ASP A 148 -2.95 15.19 10.93
N VAL A 149 -2.92 16.34 11.60
CA VAL A 149 -4.10 17.13 11.96
C VAL A 149 -4.92 17.55 10.73
N GLY A 150 -4.27 17.72 9.57
CA GLY A 150 -4.93 17.98 8.30
C GLY A 150 -5.86 16.86 7.86
N GLU A 151 -5.61 15.58 8.20
CA GLU A 151 -6.56 14.50 7.92
C GLU A 151 -7.86 14.69 8.70
N PHE A 152 -7.76 15.13 9.96
CA PHE A 152 -8.93 15.41 10.80
C PHE A 152 -9.69 16.64 10.34
N ASP A 153 -8.98 17.75 10.09
CA ASP A 153 -9.60 19.01 9.68
C ASP A 153 -10.33 18.90 8.33
N ASN A 154 -9.87 18.01 7.44
CA ASN A 154 -10.47 17.77 6.12
C ASN A 154 -11.36 16.54 6.04
N ASN A 155 -11.54 15.77 7.14
CA ASN A 155 -12.21 14.47 7.14
C ASN A 155 -11.68 13.50 6.06
N SER A 156 -10.36 13.50 5.83
CA SER A 156 -9.70 12.77 4.75
C SER A 156 -8.78 11.67 5.28
N TYR A 157 -9.35 10.77 6.08
CA TYR A 157 -8.60 9.71 6.77
C TYR A 157 -8.13 8.60 5.82
N GLY A 158 -6.95 8.03 6.11
CA GLY A 158 -6.50 6.75 5.54
C GLY A 158 -7.32 5.54 6.02
N GLN A 159 -7.18 4.40 5.33
CA GLN A 159 -7.91 3.16 5.65
C GLN A 159 -7.30 2.36 6.81
N ALA A 160 -6.00 2.47 7.07
CA ALA A 160 -5.33 1.75 8.15
C ALA A 160 -5.60 2.40 9.51
N TRP A 161 -6.20 1.64 10.42
CA TRP A 161 -6.51 2.01 11.80
C TRP A 161 -6.03 0.87 12.71
N THR A 162 -6.10 1.06 14.02
CA THR A 162 -5.71 0.03 14.99
C THR A 162 -6.71 -0.05 16.13
N THR A 163 -6.89 -1.22 16.73
CA THR A 163 -7.65 -1.35 17.99
C THR A 163 -6.80 -0.97 19.22
N SER A 164 -5.49 -0.77 19.04
CA SER A 164 -4.55 -0.40 20.10
C SER A 164 -4.25 1.10 20.12
N LEU A 165 -4.57 1.75 21.23
CA LEU A 165 -4.24 3.16 21.43
C LEU A 165 -2.73 3.41 21.42
N ASP A 166 -1.94 2.51 21.98
CA ASP A 166 -0.48 2.68 22.07
C ASP A 166 0.17 2.61 20.69
N VAL A 167 -0.32 1.72 19.82
CA VAL A 167 0.11 1.65 18.42
C VAL A 167 -0.26 2.94 17.68
N ALA A 168 -1.48 3.46 17.87
CA ALA A 168 -1.88 4.73 17.25
C ALA A 168 -1.01 5.91 17.72
N LYS A 169 -0.61 5.95 18.99
CA LYS A 169 0.33 6.95 19.51
C LYS A 169 1.72 6.78 18.91
N ASP A 170 2.19 5.55 18.74
CA ASP A 170 3.48 5.28 18.13
C ASP A 170 3.51 5.77 16.67
N PHE A 171 2.49 5.46 15.88
CA PHE A 171 2.35 5.99 14.51
C PHE A 171 2.23 7.51 14.46
N ALA A 172 1.53 8.12 15.40
CA ALA A 172 1.39 9.58 15.46
C ALA A 172 2.75 10.25 15.76
N PHE A 173 3.49 9.76 16.74
CA PHE A 173 4.56 10.56 17.36
C PHE A 173 5.97 9.99 17.22
N ARG A 174 6.15 8.70 16.89
CA ARG A 174 7.44 8.02 16.95
C ARG A 174 7.85 7.35 15.64
N HIS A 175 6.95 6.57 15.04
CA HIS A 175 7.26 5.69 13.91
C HIS A 175 7.93 6.46 12.75
N TYR A 176 7.39 7.64 12.39
CA TYR A 176 7.92 8.47 11.31
C TYR A 176 8.79 9.65 11.78
N GLN A 177 9.25 9.69 13.03
CA GLN A 177 9.92 10.87 13.59
C GLN A 177 11.25 11.22 12.88
N SER A 178 11.89 10.25 12.24
CA SER A 178 13.13 10.43 11.46
C SER A 178 12.88 10.97 10.05
N GLN A 179 11.63 10.99 9.59
CA GLN A 179 11.30 11.32 8.21
C GLN A 179 11.31 12.85 7.97
N PRO A 180 11.87 13.36 6.85
CA PRO A 180 11.99 14.80 6.60
C PRO A 180 10.67 15.57 6.58
N TRP A 181 9.58 14.89 6.22
CA TRP A 181 8.23 15.47 6.16
C TRP A 181 7.50 15.46 7.51
N PHE A 182 8.09 14.85 8.55
CA PHE A 182 7.47 14.72 9.86
C PHE A 182 7.47 16.04 10.64
N LYS A 183 6.31 16.38 11.22
CA LYS A 183 6.10 17.60 12.02
C LYS A 183 5.31 17.26 13.27
N GLU A 184 6.00 17.11 14.40
CA GLU A 184 5.42 16.66 15.68
C GLU A 184 4.18 17.49 16.08
N GLU A 185 4.24 18.82 15.89
CA GLU A 185 3.17 19.75 16.24
C GLU A 185 1.89 19.56 15.41
N LYS A 186 1.98 18.82 14.31
CA LYS A 186 0.85 18.47 13.46
C LYS A 186 0.32 17.06 13.72
N ARG A 187 0.88 16.32 14.66
CA ARG A 187 0.49 14.93 14.93
C ARG A 187 -0.60 14.85 15.97
N ILE A 188 -1.59 14.03 15.70
CA ILE A 188 -2.72 13.78 16.59
C ILE A 188 -3.07 12.29 16.57
N VAL A 189 -3.79 11.87 17.61
CA VAL A 189 -4.51 10.59 17.61
C VAL A 189 -6.00 10.89 17.54
N VAL A 190 -6.70 10.18 16.67
CA VAL A 190 -8.17 10.21 16.57
C VAL A 190 -8.75 8.86 16.95
N GLU A 191 -10.00 8.87 17.40
CA GLU A 191 -10.73 7.66 17.76
C GLU A 191 -12.17 7.69 17.25
N THR A 192 -12.74 6.51 17.04
CA THR A 192 -14.18 6.33 16.84
C THR A 192 -14.62 4.94 17.28
N ILE A 193 -15.94 4.75 17.35
CA ILE A 193 -16.59 3.45 17.48
C ILE A 193 -17.02 3.00 16.09
N TYR A 194 -16.63 1.78 15.71
CA TYR A 194 -16.80 1.27 14.36
C TYR A 194 -17.46 -0.11 14.37
N SER A 195 -18.31 -0.37 13.38
CA SER A 195 -18.93 -1.68 13.22
C SER A 195 -17.97 -2.63 12.51
N ARG A 196 -17.78 -3.82 13.09
CA ARG A 196 -16.98 -4.89 12.51
C ARG A 196 -17.44 -5.27 11.10
N ASP A 197 -18.73 -5.15 10.80
CA ASP A 197 -19.28 -5.53 9.50
C ASP A 197 -18.77 -4.66 8.35
N HIS A 198 -18.25 -3.46 8.66
CA HIS A 198 -17.68 -2.52 7.69
C HIS A 198 -16.14 -2.61 7.58
N LEU A 199 -15.50 -3.52 8.33
CA LEU A 199 -14.07 -3.77 8.17
C LEU A 199 -13.77 -4.50 6.87
N LEU A 200 -12.65 -4.12 6.27
CA LEU A 200 -12.07 -4.70 5.06
C LEU A 200 -10.90 -5.64 5.38
N PHE A 201 -10.22 -5.45 6.51
CA PHE A 201 -9.14 -6.34 6.95
C PHE A 201 -8.94 -6.21 8.46
N SER A 202 -8.33 -7.22 9.07
CA SER A 202 -7.86 -7.20 10.46
C SER A 202 -6.71 -8.19 10.64
N ASP A 203 -5.70 -7.75 11.41
CA ASP A 203 -4.63 -8.58 11.97
C ASP A 203 -4.34 -8.13 13.41
N GLN A 204 -4.78 -8.93 14.38
CA GLN A 204 -4.66 -8.65 15.81
C GLN A 204 -3.38 -9.21 16.46
N SER A 205 -2.33 -9.49 15.67
CA SER A 205 -1.10 -10.15 16.17
C SER A 205 0.06 -9.20 16.48
N ILE A 206 0.28 -8.14 15.70
CA ILE A 206 1.43 -7.23 15.86
C ILE A 206 0.96 -5.79 16.12
N GLU A 207 0.38 -5.14 15.12
CA GLU A 207 -0.05 -3.74 15.19
C GLU A 207 -1.52 -3.57 15.56
N PHE A 208 -2.22 -4.69 15.75
CA PHE A 208 -3.66 -4.72 15.96
C PHE A 208 -4.43 -3.97 14.85
N GLU A 209 -3.92 -4.10 13.62
CA GLU A 209 -4.41 -3.36 12.46
C GLU A 209 -5.85 -3.76 12.15
N VAL A 210 -6.64 -2.76 11.80
CA VAL A 210 -7.94 -2.93 11.17
C VAL A 210 -8.04 -1.95 10.01
N VAL A 211 -8.58 -2.43 8.89
CA VAL A 211 -8.78 -1.60 7.69
C VAL A 211 -10.24 -1.26 7.55
N VAL A 212 -10.54 0.03 7.43
CA VAL A 212 -11.91 0.55 7.39
C VAL A 212 -12.34 0.94 5.97
N ASP A 213 -13.63 0.82 5.69
CA ASP A 213 -14.26 1.65 4.66
C ASP A 213 -14.40 3.08 5.21
N THR A 214 -13.57 4.00 4.71
CA THR A 214 -13.51 5.39 5.17
C THR A 214 -14.83 6.14 4.95
N LYS A 215 -15.67 5.71 4.00
CA LYS A 215 -17.00 6.29 3.77
C LYS A 215 -18.00 5.95 4.88
N LYS A 216 -17.69 4.98 5.72
CA LYS A 216 -18.51 4.54 6.86
C LYS A 216 -18.02 5.09 8.20
N LEU A 217 -16.90 5.82 8.21
CA LEU A 217 -16.42 6.49 9.41
C LEU A 217 -17.42 7.59 9.81
N ILE A 218 -17.89 7.52 11.05
CA ILE A 218 -18.77 8.51 11.66
C ILE A 218 -18.21 8.93 13.01
N ASN A 219 -18.55 10.14 13.47
CA ASN A 219 -18.24 10.63 14.82
C ASN A 219 -16.75 10.51 15.22
N VAL A 220 -15.83 10.63 14.26
CA VAL A 220 -14.39 10.65 14.54
C VAL A 220 -14.07 11.89 15.39
N LYS A 221 -13.34 11.69 16.48
CA LYS A 221 -12.95 12.76 17.40
C LYS A 221 -11.48 12.63 17.78
N LYS A 222 -10.87 13.75 18.20
CA LYS A 222 -9.52 13.73 18.77
C LYS A 222 -9.52 12.92 20.07
N HIS A 223 -8.53 12.05 20.22
CA HIS A 223 -8.24 11.37 21.47
C HIS A 223 -7.48 12.32 22.39
N THR A 224 -7.93 12.47 23.63
CA THR A 224 -7.35 13.35 24.65
C THR A 224 -6.64 12.56 25.73
#